data_AF-A0A2A9FEI5-F1
#
_entry.id   AF-A0A2A9FEI5-F1
#
_cell.length_a   1.000
_cell.length_b   1.000
_cell.length_c   1.000
_cell.angle_alpha   90.00
_cell.angle_beta   90.00
_cell.angle_gamma   90.00
#
_symmetry.space_group_name_H-M   'P 1'
#
loop_
_entity.id
_entity.type
_entity.pdbx_description
1 polymer ?
#
loop_
_entity_poly.entity_id
_entity_poly.type
_entity_poly.pdbx_seq_one_letter_code
_entity_poly.pdbx_strand_id
1 'polypeptide(L)'
;MTTPKFQRGTLNTFQPPEHIAQVSRALRAVGRKVALVPTMGALHDGHRELLRRAKRLPNTVVAASIFVNPLQFGAGEDFEAYPRPLEKDLESLSEAGVELAFTPKASDLYAENAIVTLNPGPLGDELEGAVRPGHFSGVLTVVAKLFNLLRPDYAFFGEKDYQQLVLVKRMVADLNIDTRVIGVPTVRERDGLALSSRNVYLTPEQREDAVVLSAALSAGAHVGREGAGAVLEVARRTLAARPRVEVDYLELRGTDLGPAPVDGEARLLVAARVGSTRLIDNVGVLLGKAVEHPSVEPDAGE
;
A
#
# COMPACT_ATOMS: atom_id res chain seq x y z
N MET A 1 -5.44 15.12 -32.68
CA MET A 1 -4.85 14.92 -31.35
C MET A 1 -3.34 15.05 -31.46
N THR A 2 -2.71 15.88 -30.63
CA THR A 2 -1.25 16.05 -30.62
C THR A 2 -0.59 14.86 -29.95
N THR A 3 0.38 14.24 -30.63
CA THR A 3 1.17 13.13 -30.06
C THR A 3 1.87 13.58 -28.78
N PRO A 4 1.73 12.84 -27.65
CA PRO A 4 2.42 13.16 -26.42
C PRO A 4 3.93 13.08 -26.60
N LYS A 5 4.67 14.03 -26.00
CA LYS A 5 6.13 14.03 -26.00
C LYS A 5 6.66 13.26 -24.79
N PHE A 6 7.78 12.56 -24.97
CA PHE A 6 8.51 11.89 -23.91
C PHE A 6 10.00 12.20 -24.05
N GLN A 7 10.62 12.69 -22.97
CA GLN A 7 12.05 12.89 -22.88
C GLN A 7 12.63 11.91 -21.86
N ARG A 8 13.59 11.09 -22.29
CA ARG A 8 14.23 10.08 -21.45
C ARG A 8 15.06 10.75 -20.34
N GLY A 9 15.06 10.16 -19.15
CA GLY A 9 15.87 10.63 -18.02
C GLY A 9 15.36 11.90 -17.35
N THR A 10 14.18 12.41 -17.76
CA THR A 10 13.51 13.54 -17.12
C THR A 10 12.10 13.12 -16.70
N LEU A 11 11.51 13.83 -15.74
CA LEU A 11 10.12 13.63 -15.36
C LEU A 11 9.20 14.13 -16.47
N ASN A 12 8.31 13.27 -16.98
CA ASN A 12 7.28 13.63 -17.94
C ASN A 12 5.91 13.47 -17.28
N THR A 13 5.14 14.56 -17.21
CA THR A 13 3.83 14.57 -16.56
C THR A 13 2.70 14.44 -17.58
N PHE A 14 1.77 13.53 -17.31
CA PHE A 14 0.60 13.28 -18.14
C PHE A 14 -0.66 13.35 -17.28
N GLN A 15 -1.64 14.13 -17.71
CA GLN A 15 -2.98 14.12 -17.14
C GLN A 15 -3.95 13.24 -17.97
N PRO A 16 -4.01 13.35 -19.32
CA PRO A 16 -4.97 12.55 -20.08
C PRO A 16 -4.59 11.06 -20.10
N PRO A 17 -5.52 10.14 -19.78
CA PRO A 17 -5.26 8.70 -19.76
C PRO A 17 -4.73 8.16 -21.09
N GLU A 18 -5.21 8.69 -22.22
CA GLU A 18 -4.78 8.30 -23.56
C GLU A 18 -3.30 8.62 -23.81
N HIS A 19 -2.79 9.72 -23.25
CA HIS A 19 -1.40 10.12 -23.43
C HIS A 19 -0.44 9.20 -22.66
N ILE A 20 -0.71 8.93 -21.38
CA ILE A 20 0.13 8.01 -20.60
C ILE A 20 0.09 6.59 -21.18
N ALA A 21 -1.07 6.14 -21.64
CA ALA A 21 -1.23 4.82 -22.26
C ALA A 21 -0.47 4.70 -23.59
N GLN A 22 -0.46 5.77 -24.40
CA GLN A 22 0.31 5.81 -25.65
C GLN A 22 1.81 5.79 -25.38
N VAL A 23 2.30 6.58 -24.42
CA VAL A 23 3.73 6.62 -24.06
C VAL A 23 4.19 5.30 -23.45
N SER A 24 3.44 4.74 -22.50
CA SER A 24 3.78 3.43 -21.92
C SER A 24 3.83 2.33 -22.99
N ARG A 25 2.84 2.30 -23.90
CA ARG A 25 2.82 1.35 -25.02
C ARG A 25 4.06 1.49 -25.91
N ALA A 26 4.45 2.71 -26.25
CA ALA A 26 5.63 2.96 -27.08
C ALA A 26 6.92 2.52 -26.40
N LEU A 27 7.07 2.78 -25.09
CA LEU A 27 8.22 2.34 -24.30
C LEU A 27 8.32 0.81 -24.24
N ARG A 28 7.19 0.13 -24.00
CA ARG A 28 7.14 -1.34 -24.01
C ARG A 28 7.44 -1.94 -25.38
N ALA A 29 6.99 -1.29 -26.47
CA ALA A 29 7.25 -1.74 -27.84
C ALA A 29 8.74 -1.73 -28.22
N VAL A 30 9.56 -0.89 -27.58
CA VAL A 30 11.02 -0.87 -27.74
C VAL A 30 11.75 -1.70 -26.68
N GLY A 31 11.04 -2.59 -25.98
CA GLY A 31 11.60 -3.54 -25.03
C GLY A 31 11.90 -2.99 -23.64
N ARG A 32 11.43 -1.78 -23.28
CA ARG A 32 11.53 -1.28 -21.91
C ARG A 32 10.45 -1.93 -21.04
N LYS A 33 10.80 -2.28 -19.81
CA LYS A 33 9.82 -2.66 -18.78
C LYS A 33 9.26 -1.41 -18.11
N VAL A 34 8.05 -1.48 -17.58
CA VAL A 34 7.41 -0.40 -16.82
C VAL A 34 7.17 -0.86 -15.38
N ALA A 35 7.70 -0.11 -14.42
CA ALA A 35 7.40 -0.30 -13.00
C ALA A 35 6.51 0.84 -12.52
N LEU A 36 5.34 0.50 -11.98
CA LEU A 36 4.37 1.46 -11.47
C LEU A 36 4.40 1.52 -9.95
N VAL A 37 4.41 2.73 -9.40
CA VAL A 37 4.11 3.02 -7.99
C VAL A 37 2.81 3.82 -7.90
N PRO A 38 1.66 3.18 -7.61
CA PRO A 38 0.41 3.89 -7.40
C PRO A 38 0.42 4.65 -6.08
N THR A 39 0.11 5.95 -6.10
CA THR A 39 0.02 6.79 -4.90
C THR A 39 -1.16 7.75 -4.95
N MET A 40 -1.54 8.29 -3.79
CA MET A 40 -2.48 9.41 -3.69
C MET A 40 -1.79 10.79 -3.59
N GLY A 41 -0.46 10.86 -3.76
CA GLY A 41 0.32 12.06 -3.46
C GLY A 41 0.67 12.20 -1.98
N ALA A 42 1.08 13.41 -1.57
CA ALA A 42 1.65 13.70 -0.25
C ALA A 42 2.81 12.76 0.08
N LEU A 43 3.80 12.73 -0.82
CA LEU A 43 4.88 11.77 -0.81
C LEU A 43 5.77 11.94 0.43
N HIS A 44 6.22 10.80 0.96
CA HIS A 44 7.05 10.68 2.15
C HIS A 44 8.04 9.52 1.96
N ASP A 45 8.92 9.27 2.93
CA ASP A 45 10.02 8.30 2.76
C ASP A 45 9.54 6.87 2.47
N GLY A 46 8.37 6.48 2.98
CA GLY A 46 7.69 5.26 2.55
C GLY A 46 7.49 5.17 1.03
N HIS A 47 6.97 6.22 0.39
CA HIS A 47 6.81 6.28 -1.08
C HIS A 47 8.16 6.32 -1.80
N ARG A 48 9.13 7.08 -1.26
CA ARG A 48 10.48 7.16 -1.83
C ARG A 48 11.18 5.80 -1.83
N GLU A 49 10.96 4.97 -0.81
CA GLU A 49 11.47 3.60 -0.76
C GLU A 49 10.85 2.71 -1.87
N LEU A 50 9.55 2.84 -2.14
CA LEU A 50 8.91 2.13 -3.28
C LEU A 50 9.58 2.50 -4.60
N LEU A 51 9.75 3.81 -4.84
CA LEU A 51 10.40 4.34 -6.05
C LEU A 51 11.85 3.87 -6.15
N ARG A 52 12.59 3.91 -5.04
CA ARG A 52 13.97 3.45 -4.96
C ARG A 52 14.11 1.97 -5.29
N ARG A 53 13.17 1.11 -4.87
CA ARG A 53 13.15 -0.31 -5.25
C ARG A 53 12.79 -0.50 -6.72
N ALA A 54 11.79 0.23 -7.23
CA ALA A 54 11.43 0.21 -8.65
C ALA A 54 12.61 0.59 -9.56
N LYS A 55 13.39 1.61 -9.18
CA LYS A 55 14.57 2.07 -9.93
C LYS A 55 15.72 1.08 -10.00
N ARG A 56 15.80 0.10 -9.09
CA ARG A 56 16.84 -0.94 -9.09
C ARG A 56 16.61 -2.00 -10.16
N LEU A 57 15.40 -2.07 -10.74
CA LEU A 57 15.09 -3.04 -11.78
C LEU A 57 15.80 -2.68 -13.10
N PRO A 58 16.53 -3.62 -13.72
CA PRO A 58 17.22 -3.36 -14.97
C PRO A 58 16.23 -3.13 -16.10
N ASN A 59 16.60 -2.27 -17.05
CA ASN A 59 15.81 -1.98 -18.25
C ASN A 59 14.38 -1.43 -17.99
N THR A 60 14.14 -0.89 -16.80
CA THR A 60 12.82 -0.41 -16.37
C THR A 60 12.69 1.11 -16.50
N VAL A 61 11.50 1.56 -16.89
CA VAL A 61 11.01 2.94 -16.76
C VAL A 61 10.13 2.98 -15.52
N VAL A 62 10.42 3.89 -14.59
CA VAL A 62 9.60 4.06 -13.39
C VAL A 62 8.50 5.08 -13.65
N ALA A 63 7.27 4.65 -13.38
CA ALA A 63 6.07 5.45 -13.40
C ALA A 63 5.51 5.60 -11.99
N ALA A 64 4.97 6.77 -11.68
CA ALA A 64 4.18 7.00 -10.47
C ALA A 64 2.84 7.60 -10.87
N SER A 65 1.74 7.14 -10.24
CA SER A 65 0.47 7.85 -10.32
C SER A 65 0.24 8.65 -9.04
N ILE A 66 -0.30 9.87 -9.18
CA ILE A 66 -0.77 10.69 -8.07
C ILE A 66 -2.25 10.93 -8.32
N PHE A 67 -3.10 10.23 -7.57
CA PHE A 67 -4.54 10.35 -7.70
C PHE A 67 -5.25 10.05 -6.39
N VAL A 68 -5.88 11.06 -5.79
CA VAL A 68 -6.77 10.88 -4.64
C VAL A 68 -8.11 10.35 -5.16
N ASN A 69 -8.29 9.03 -5.05
CA ASN A 69 -9.44 8.34 -5.62
C ASN A 69 -10.71 8.57 -4.80
N PRO A 70 -11.77 9.25 -5.30
CA PRO A 70 -13.01 9.45 -4.54
C PRO A 70 -13.72 8.14 -4.16
N LEU A 71 -13.63 7.09 -4.99
CA LEU A 71 -14.37 5.84 -4.77
C LEU A 71 -13.91 5.05 -3.55
N GLN A 72 -12.72 5.34 -3.02
CA GLN A 72 -12.19 4.65 -1.84
C GLN A 72 -12.38 5.45 -0.55
N PHE A 73 -13.13 6.54 -0.58
CA PHE A 73 -13.51 7.31 0.61
C PHE A 73 -15.01 7.20 0.87
N GLY A 74 -15.36 6.87 2.12
CA GLY A 74 -16.75 6.86 2.58
C GLY A 74 -17.28 8.26 2.92
N ALA A 75 -18.59 8.37 3.12
CA ALA A 75 -19.20 9.59 3.63
C ALA A 75 -18.65 9.93 5.03
N GLY A 76 -18.16 11.15 5.22
CA GLY A 76 -17.54 11.59 6.48
C GLY A 76 -16.07 11.22 6.65
N GLU A 77 -15.44 10.55 5.67
CA GLU A 77 -13.99 10.36 5.66
C GLU A 77 -13.23 11.61 5.19
N ASP A 78 -11.91 11.56 5.28
CA ASP A 78 -10.99 12.68 5.07
C ASP A 78 -10.73 13.03 3.59
N PHE A 79 -11.66 12.75 2.67
CA PHE A 79 -11.44 13.00 1.23
C PHE A 79 -11.11 14.47 0.93
N GLU A 80 -11.92 15.41 1.43
CA GLU A 80 -11.70 16.84 1.19
C GLU A 80 -10.41 17.34 1.86
N ALA A 81 -10.15 16.84 3.08
CA ALA A 81 -9.00 17.21 3.90
C ALA A 81 -7.68 16.51 3.49
N TYR A 82 -7.72 15.55 2.56
CA TYR A 82 -6.53 14.80 2.17
C TYR A 82 -5.48 15.76 1.52
N PRO A 83 -4.21 15.71 1.94
CA PRO A 83 -3.17 16.61 1.45
C PRO A 83 -2.89 16.40 -0.05
N ARG A 84 -2.84 17.48 -0.83
CA ARG A 84 -2.59 17.46 -2.28
C ARG A 84 -1.45 18.41 -2.73
N PRO A 85 -0.21 18.25 -2.21
CA PRO A 85 0.90 19.14 -2.53
C PRO A 85 1.58 18.76 -3.86
N LEU A 86 0.84 18.86 -4.98
CA LEU A 86 1.27 18.31 -6.28
C LEU A 86 2.66 18.78 -6.74
N GLU A 87 2.98 20.06 -6.59
CA GLU A 87 4.29 20.60 -6.99
C GLU A 87 5.44 19.93 -6.24
N LYS A 88 5.33 19.85 -4.90
CA LYS A 88 6.30 19.16 -4.04
C LYS A 88 6.40 17.67 -4.34
N ASP A 89 5.27 17.04 -4.65
CA ASP A 89 5.26 15.63 -5.04
C ASP A 89 6.01 15.42 -6.37
N LEU A 90 5.80 16.27 -7.37
CA LEU A 90 6.51 16.20 -8.65
C LEU A 90 8.02 16.45 -8.49
N GLU A 91 8.43 17.39 -7.64
CA GLU A 91 9.85 17.58 -7.29
C GLU A 91 10.44 16.29 -6.69
N SER A 92 9.76 15.69 -5.72
CA SER A 92 10.15 14.41 -5.11
C SER A 92 10.25 13.28 -6.13
N LEU A 93 9.32 13.19 -7.10
CA LEU A 93 9.38 12.20 -8.18
C LEU A 93 10.58 12.44 -9.10
N SER A 94 10.87 13.71 -9.42
CA SER A 94 12.03 14.10 -10.24
C SER A 94 13.35 13.71 -9.58
N GLU A 95 13.51 14.02 -8.29
CA GLU A 95 14.68 13.63 -7.48
C GLU A 95 14.87 12.11 -7.41
N ALA A 96 13.78 11.35 -7.35
CA ALA A 96 13.80 9.89 -7.37
C ALA A 96 14.09 9.30 -8.77
N GLY A 97 14.23 10.15 -9.79
CA GLY A 97 14.50 9.75 -11.17
C GLY A 97 13.32 9.05 -11.84
N VAL A 98 12.09 9.39 -11.45
CA VAL A 98 10.87 8.94 -12.11
C VAL A 98 10.77 9.57 -13.50
N GLU A 99 10.41 8.78 -14.50
CA GLU A 99 10.33 9.26 -15.88
C GLU A 99 8.88 9.56 -16.30
N LEU A 100 7.89 8.92 -15.66
CA LEU A 100 6.47 9.09 -15.96
C LEU A 100 5.69 9.45 -14.68
N ALA A 101 5.09 10.65 -14.62
CA ALA A 101 4.10 11.01 -13.62
C ALA A 101 2.71 11.03 -14.27
N PHE A 102 1.79 10.24 -13.74
CA PHE A 102 0.39 10.26 -14.15
C PHE A 102 -0.46 10.97 -13.08
N THR A 103 -1.00 12.13 -13.42
CA THR A 103 -1.69 13.03 -12.48
C THR A 103 -3.12 13.33 -12.96
N PRO A 104 -4.00 12.32 -13.11
CA PRO A 104 -5.34 12.50 -13.66
C PRO A 104 -6.26 13.25 -12.69
N LYS A 105 -7.30 13.88 -13.24
CA LYS A 105 -8.47 14.32 -12.47
C LYS A 105 -9.46 13.17 -12.32
N ALA A 106 -10.41 13.31 -11.39
CA ALA A 106 -11.47 12.31 -11.20
C ALA A 106 -12.29 12.10 -12.49
N SER A 107 -12.63 13.18 -13.20
CA SER A 107 -13.34 13.13 -14.49
C SER A 107 -12.57 12.42 -15.60
N ASP A 108 -11.23 12.36 -15.49
CA ASP A 108 -10.39 11.69 -16.50
C ASP A 108 -10.46 10.17 -16.34
N LEU A 109 -10.67 9.67 -15.12
CA LEU A 109 -10.78 8.24 -14.83
C LEU A 109 -12.24 7.77 -14.73
N TYR A 110 -13.15 8.61 -14.25
CA TYR A 110 -14.53 8.26 -13.98
C TYR A 110 -15.45 9.11 -14.85
N ALA A 111 -15.92 8.52 -15.95
CA ALA A 111 -17.01 9.09 -16.72
C ALA A 111 -18.27 9.18 -15.84
N GLU A 112 -19.11 10.20 -16.07
CA GLU A 112 -20.30 10.47 -15.24
C GLU A 112 -21.26 9.27 -15.17
N ASN A 113 -21.30 8.44 -16.21
CA ASN A 113 -22.13 7.25 -16.32
C ASN A 113 -21.36 5.93 -16.10
N ALA A 114 -20.16 5.98 -15.51
CA ALA A 114 -19.39 4.78 -15.22
C ALA A 114 -20.06 3.97 -14.10
N ILE A 115 -20.52 2.76 -14.42
CA ILE A 115 -21.24 1.87 -13.48
C ILE A 115 -20.47 0.59 -13.13
N VAL A 116 -19.42 0.26 -13.87
CA VAL A 116 -18.67 -0.99 -13.67
C VAL A 116 -17.56 -0.77 -12.64
N THR A 117 -17.59 -1.57 -11.57
CA THR A 117 -16.57 -1.61 -10.52
C THR A 117 -16.09 -3.05 -10.31
N LEU A 118 -15.00 -3.21 -9.57
CA LEU A 118 -14.52 -4.52 -9.11
C LEU A 118 -15.08 -4.84 -7.72
N ASN A 119 -15.54 -6.07 -7.56
CA ASN A 119 -15.90 -6.63 -6.25
C ASN A 119 -14.63 -7.25 -5.63
N PRO A 120 -14.22 -6.84 -4.40
CA PRO A 120 -13.04 -7.39 -3.72
C PRO A 120 -13.24 -8.80 -3.14
N GLY A 121 -14.45 -9.35 -3.19
CA GLY A 121 -14.80 -10.61 -2.54
C GLY A 121 -14.91 -10.48 -1.01
N PRO A 122 -15.10 -11.61 -0.30
CA PRO A 122 -15.40 -11.60 1.14
C PRO A 122 -14.32 -10.93 2.01
N LEU A 123 -13.04 -11.09 1.65
CA LEU A 123 -11.94 -10.45 2.38
C LEU A 123 -12.03 -8.91 2.33
N GLY A 124 -12.71 -8.35 1.32
CA GLY A 124 -12.96 -6.92 1.22
C GLY A 124 -13.97 -6.38 2.24
N ASP A 125 -14.71 -7.26 2.93
CA ASP A 125 -15.68 -6.91 3.97
C ASP A 125 -15.16 -7.17 5.40
N GLU A 126 -13.94 -7.73 5.53
CA GLU A 126 -13.27 -7.99 6.80
C GLU A 126 -12.29 -6.85 7.18
N LEU A 127 -11.82 -6.81 8.43
CA LEU A 127 -10.77 -5.89 8.90
C LEU A 127 -11.05 -4.41 8.54
N GLU A 128 -10.26 -3.80 7.65
CA GLU A 128 -10.48 -2.43 7.18
C GLU A 128 -11.80 -2.28 6.43
N GLY A 129 -12.23 -3.32 5.71
CA GLY A 129 -13.48 -3.37 4.96
C GLY A 129 -14.71 -3.30 5.85
N ALA A 130 -14.64 -3.91 7.04
CA ALA A 130 -15.71 -3.84 8.03
C ALA A 130 -15.91 -2.43 8.57
N VAL A 131 -14.82 -1.66 8.69
CA VAL A 131 -14.84 -0.26 9.16
C VAL A 131 -15.16 0.70 8.03
N ARG A 132 -14.76 0.37 6.80
CA ARG A 132 -14.89 1.23 5.61
C ARG A 132 -15.56 0.46 4.46
N PRO A 133 -16.87 0.16 4.56
CA PRO A 133 -17.57 -0.61 3.54
C PRO A 133 -17.42 0.01 2.13
N GLY A 134 -17.11 -0.81 1.14
CA GLY A 134 -16.87 -0.38 -0.23
C GLY A 134 -15.48 0.20 -0.52
N HIS A 135 -14.65 0.46 0.50
CA HIS A 135 -13.30 1.00 0.34
C HIS A 135 -12.46 0.20 -0.67
N PHE A 136 -12.40 -1.13 -0.50
CA PHE A 136 -11.59 -1.98 -1.37
C PHE A 136 -12.19 -2.18 -2.76
N SER A 137 -13.50 -2.03 -2.95
CA SER A 137 -14.07 -1.95 -4.30
C SER A 137 -13.53 -0.73 -5.04
N GLY A 138 -13.48 0.43 -4.36
CA GLY A 138 -12.86 1.65 -4.88
C GLY A 138 -11.37 1.48 -5.20
N VAL A 139 -10.60 0.87 -4.28
CA VAL A 139 -9.16 0.62 -4.46
C VAL A 139 -8.90 -0.31 -5.65
N LEU A 140 -9.54 -1.48 -5.70
CA LEU A 140 -9.31 -2.44 -6.79
C LEU A 140 -9.74 -1.86 -8.13
N THR A 141 -10.86 -1.13 -8.18
CA THR A 141 -11.32 -0.46 -9.40
C THR A 141 -10.29 0.53 -9.93
N VAL A 142 -9.73 1.40 -9.08
CA VAL A 142 -8.72 2.37 -9.54
C VAL A 142 -7.41 1.70 -9.94
N VAL A 143 -6.95 0.69 -9.18
CA VAL A 143 -5.72 -0.05 -9.50
C VAL A 143 -5.85 -0.80 -10.82
N ALA A 144 -6.99 -1.45 -11.08
CA ALA A 144 -7.25 -2.12 -12.35
C ALA A 144 -7.25 -1.13 -13.53
N LYS A 145 -7.81 0.08 -13.36
CA LYS A 145 -7.74 1.13 -14.37
C LYS A 145 -6.30 1.58 -14.64
N LEU A 146 -5.50 1.78 -13.60
CA LEU A 146 -4.08 2.12 -13.73
C LEU A 146 -3.29 1.00 -14.44
N PHE A 147 -3.55 -0.27 -14.12
CA PHE A 147 -2.92 -1.41 -14.78
C PHE A 147 -3.33 -1.52 -16.25
N ASN A 148 -4.59 -1.24 -16.59
CA ASN A 148 -5.04 -1.22 -17.98
C ASN A 148 -4.41 -0.09 -18.81
N LEU A 149 -4.23 1.10 -18.20
CA LEU A 149 -3.63 2.25 -18.88
C LEU A 149 -2.13 2.09 -19.06
N LEU A 150 -1.41 1.77 -17.99
CA LEU A 150 0.06 1.72 -18.00
C LEU A 150 0.62 0.35 -18.37
N ARG A 151 -0.13 -0.74 -18.21
CA ARG A 151 0.32 -2.14 -18.42
C ARG A 151 1.73 -2.39 -17.84
N PRO A 152 1.93 -2.11 -16.53
CA PRO A 152 3.23 -2.25 -15.92
C PRO A 152 3.64 -3.72 -15.82
N ASP A 153 4.90 -4.03 -16.02
CA ASP A 153 5.47 -5.35 -15.74
C ASP A 153 5.56 -5.59 -14.22
N TYR A 154 5.79 -4.51 -13.46
CA TYR A 154 5.90 -4.54 -12.00
C TYR A 154 5.06 -3.45 -11.35
N ALA A 155 4.38 -3.76 -10.25
CA ALA A 155 3.68 -2.77 -9.44
C ALA A 155 4.09 -2.86 -7.97
N PHE A 156 4.47 -1.74 -7.37
CA PHE A 156 5.00 -1.69 -6.01
C PHE A 156 3.97 -1.13 -5.03
N PHE A 157 3.76 -1.83 -3.92
CA PHE A 157 2.87 -1.43 -2.84
C PHE A 157 3.56 -1.61 -1.49
N GLY A 158 3.30 -0.70 -0.55
CA GLY A 158 3.83 -0.82 0.81
C GLY A 158 3.09 -1.89 1.61
N GLU A 159 3.83 -2.64 2.43
CA GLU A 159 3.26 -3.67 3.31
C GLU A 159 2.46 -3.10 4.48
N LYS A 160 2.57 -1.79 4.76
CA LYS A 160 1.78 -1.11 5.81
C LYS A 160 0.27 -1.32 5.60
N ASP A 161 -0.19 -1.20 4.36
CA ASP A 161 -1.57 -1.47 3.95
C ASP A 161 -1.70 -2.94 3.51
N TYR A 162 -1.44 -3.89 4.41
CA TYR A 162 -1.27 -5.31 4.04
C TYR A 162 -2.51 -5.95 3.42
N GLN A 163 -3.70 -5.62 3.92
CA GLN A 163 -4.96 -6.11 3.32
C GLN A 163 -5.15 -5.61 1.89
N GLN A 164 -4.79 -4.36 1.60
CA GLN A 164 -4.77 -3.83 0.23
C GLN A 164 -3.79 -4.64 -0.64
N LEU A 165 -2.57 -4.88 -0.15
CA LEU A 165 -1.57 -5.65 -0.89
C LEU A 165 -2.07 -7.07 -1.23
N VAL A 166 -2.67 -7.76 -0.26
CA VAL A 166 -3.23 -9.11 -0.46
C VAL A 166 -4.37 -9.09 -1.47
N LEU A 167 -5.31 -8.14 -1.35
CA LEU A 167 -6.42 -7.99 -2.30
C LEU A 167 -5.95 -7.64 -3.72
N VAL A 168 -4.92 -6.79 -3.86
CA VAL A 168 -4.35 -6.46 -5.18
C VAL A 168 -3.65 -7.67 -5.79
N LYS A 169 -2.88 -8.45 -5.00
CA LYS A 169 -2.29 -9.71 -5.47
C LYS A 169 -3.37 -10.70 -5.91
N ARG A 170 -4.45 -10.81 -5.15
CA ARG A 170 -5.60 -11.67 -5.48
C ARG A 170 -6.29 -11.23 -6.77
N MET A 171 -6.55 -9.94 -6.92
CA MET A 171 -7.11 -9.35 -8.14
C MET A 171 -6.25 -9.70 -9.37
N VAL A 172 -4.92 -9.56 -9.26
CA VAL A 172 -4.00 -9.90 -10.36
C VAL A 172 -4.08 -11.37 -10.73
N ALA A 173 -4.09 -12.26 -9.75
CA ALA A 173 -4.19 -13.70 -9.99
C ALA A 173 -5.56 -14.09 -10.60
N ASP A 174 -6.66 -13.63 -9.99
CA ASP A 174 -8.02 -14.03 -10.36
C ASP A 174 -8.47 -13.44 -11.71
N LEU A 175 -7.93 -12.29 -12.12
CA LEU A 175 -8.22 -11.64 -13.40
C LEU A 175 -7.15 -11.89 -14.47
N ASN A 176 -6.18 -12.78 -14.21
CA ASN A 176 -5.09 -13.12 -15.11
C ASN A 176 -4.32 -11.89 -15.62
N ILE A 177 -4.08 -10.91 -14.75
CA ILE A 177 -3.34 -9.69 -15.09
C ILE A 177 -1.85 -10.00 -15.13
N ASP A 178 -1.19 -9.66 -16.23
CA ASP A 178 0.24 -9.88 -16.44
C ASP A 178 1.12 -8.78 -15.79
N THR A 179 0.92 -8.56 -14.49
CA THR A 179 1.67 -7.59 -13.66
C THR A 179 2.19 -8.28 -12.41
N ARG A 180 3.51 -8.25 -12.16
CA ARG A 180 4.07 -8.75 -10.89
C ARG A 180 3.90 -7.72 -9.78
N VAL A 181 3.12 -8.05 -8.76
CA VAL A 181 2.89 -7.18 -7.59
C VAL A 181 3.95 -7.43 -6.52
N ILE A 182 4.73 -6.40 -6.21
CA ILE A 182 5.85 -6.43 -5.26
C ILE A 182 5.45 -5.68 -3.98
N GLY A 183 5.43 -6.42 -2.87
CA GLY A 183 5.31 -5.84 -1.53
C GLY A 183 6.65 -5.26 -1.07
N VAL A 184 6.62 -4.08 -0.46
CA VAL A 184 7.80 -3.44 0.10
C VAL A 184 7.63 -3.27 1.61
N PRO A 185 8.59 -3.72 2.44
CA PRO A 185 8.53 -3.57 3.88
C PRO A 185 8.21 -2.14 4.33
N THR A 186 7.39 -2.03 5.36
CA THR A 186 6.98 -0.75 5.94
C THR A 186 8.19 0.06 6.38
N VAL A 187 8.31 1.28 5.87
CA VAL A 187 9.28 2.26 6.38
C VAL A 187 8.73 2.86 7.67
N ARG A 188 9.59 2.96 8.67
CA ARG A 188 9.25 3.39 10.03
C ARG A 188 10.07 4.61 10.42
N GLU A 189 9.50 5.43 11.30
CA GLU A 189 10.24 6.44 12.05
C GLU A 189 11.26 5.78 13.00
N ARG A 190 12.17 6.56 13.59
CA ARG A 190 13.26 6.02 14.43
C ARG A 190 12.77 5.26 15.66
N ASP A 191 11.62 5.62 16.19
CA ASP A 191 10.96 4.96 17.31
C ASP A 191 10.05 3.79 16.89
N GLY A 192 10.00 3.48 15.60
CA GLY A 192 9.29 2.35 15.05
C GLY A 192 7.87 2.65 14.56
N LEU A 193 7.32 3.87 14.74
CA LEU A 193 6.01 4.20 14.18
C LEU A 193 6.03 4.07 12.66
N ALA A 194 5.05 3.38 12.07
CA ALA A 194 4.93 3.29 10.62
C ALA A 194 4.72 4.69 9.99
N LEU A 195 5.45 5.00 8.93
CA LEU A 195 5.27 6.26 8.22
C LEU A 195 3.91 6.29 7.51
N SER A 196 3.18 7.39 7.71
CA SER A 196 1.89 7.65 7.09
C SER A 196 1.69 9.14 6.90
N SER A 197 1.04 9.53 5.79
CA SER A 197 0.60 10.91 5.57
C SER A 197 -0.32 11.41 6.70
N ARG A 198 -1.04 10.50 7.38
CA ARG A 198 -1.93 10.82 8.51
C ARG A 198 -1.21 11.09 9.83
N ASN A 199 0.08 10.79 9.96
CA ASN A 199 0.83 11.07 11.21
C ASN A 199 0.87 12.57 11.52
N VAL A 200 0.74 13.44 10.51
CA VAL A 200 0.69 14.90 10.66
C VAL A 200 -0.52 15.40 11.46
N TYR A 201 -1.55 14.58 11.61
CA TYR A 201 -2.77 14.92 12.37
C TYR A 201 -2.63 14.67 13.87
N LEU A 202 -1.58 13.97 14.30
CA LEU A 202 -1.34 13.66 15.71
C LEU A 202 -0.75 14.88 16.43
N THR A 203 -1.29 15.21 17.61
CA THR A 203 -0.58 16.09 18.55
C THR A 203 0.71 15.42 19.03
N PRO A 204 1.69 16.16 19.60
CA PRO A 204 2.89 15.56 20.17
C PRO A 204 2.60 14.39 21.14
N GLU A 205 1.62 14.55 22.03
CA GLU A 205 1.24 13.53 23.01
C GLU A 205 0.59 12.31 22.35
N GLN A 206 -0.27 12.54 21.35
CA GLN A 206 -0.88 11.46 20.56
C GLN A 206 0.18 10.70 19.76
N ARG A 207 1.19 11.41 19.22
CA ARG A 207 2.30 10.82 18.47
C ARG A 207 3.16 9.93 19.36
N GLU A 208 3.41 10.33 20.60
CA GLU A 208 4.11 9.50 21.58
C GLU A 208 3.30 8.23 21.92
N ASP A 209 1.99 8.35 22.11
CA ASP A 209 1.14 7.20 22.38
C ASP A 209 1.04 6.24 21.20
N ALA A 210 1.04 6.75 19.96
CA ALA A 210 0.93 5.95 18.74
C ALA A 210 2.07 4.91 18.56
N VAL A 211 3.23 5.13 19.20
CA VAL A 211 4.36 4.19 19.20
C VAL A 211 3.96 2.82 19.78
N VAL A 212 2.94 2.77 20.63
CA VAL A 212 2.49 1.51 21.24
C VAL A 212 2.04 0.48 20.20
N LEU A 213 1.58 0.90 19.01
CA LEU A 213 1.17 -0.02 17.94
C LEU A 213 2.36 -0.87 17.48
N SER A 214 3.46 -0.22 17.09
CA SER A 214 4.66 -0.92 16.61
C SER A 214 5.34 -1.72 17.73
N ALA A 215 5.31 -1.22 18.97
CA ALA A 215 5.80 -1.92 20.15
C ALA A 215 5.00 -3.21 20.41
N ALA A 216 3.67 -3.14 20.35
CA ALA A 216 2.79 -4.29 20.54
C ALA A 216 2.97 -5.35 19.46
N LEU A 217 3.06 -4.93 18.20
CA LEU A 217 3.35 -5.84 17.08
C LEU A 217 4.69 -6.55 17.26
N SER A 218 5.73 -5.78 17.60
CA SER A 218 7.07 -6.33 17.82
C SER A 218 7.08 -7.30 18.99
N ALA A 219 6.47 -6.94 20.12
CA ALA A 219 6.38 -7.81 21.30
C ALA A 219 5.62 -9.11 21.00
N GLY A 220 4.48 -9.03 20.29
CA GLY A 220 3.74 -10.21 19.84
C GLY A 220 4.57 -11.10 18.91
N ALA A 221 5.26 -10.51 17.93
CA ALA A 221 6.07 -11.28 16.98
C ALA A 221 7.21 -12.06 17.65
N HIS A 222 7.79 -11.55 18.74
CA HIS A 222 8.88 -12.23 19.46
C HIS A 222 8.45 -13.51 20.19
N VAL A 223 7.16 -13.65 20.52
CA VAL A 223 6.63 -14.84 21.21
C VAL A 223 5.93 -15.82 20.26
N GLY A 224 6.18 -15.71 18.95
CA GLY A 224 5.58 -16.59 17.94
C GLY A 224 5.78 -18.09 18.20
N ARG A 225 6.90 -18.48 18.83
CA ARG A 225 7.21 -19.86 19.23
C ARG A 225 6.20 -20.43 20.24
N GLU A 226 5.61 -19.57 21.07
CA GLU A 226 4.60 -19.94 22.07
C GLU A 226 3.19 -20.09 21.47
N GLY A 227 3.04 -19.80 20.17
CA GLY A 227 1.82 -19.98 19.41
C GLY A 227 0.91 -18.75 19.39
N ALA A 228 -0.14 -18.83 18.57
CA ALA A 228 -1.05 -17.73 18.26
C ALA A 228 -1.68 -17.04 19.50
N GLY A 229 -2.03 -17.81 20.52
CA GLY A 229 -2.62 -17.28 21.76
C GLY A 229 -1.68 -16.34 22.50
N ALA A 230 -0.42 -16.76 22.69
CA ALA A 230 0.61 -15.97 23.37
C ALA A 230 0.93 -14.67 22.60
N VAL A 231 1.03 -14.76 21.26
CA VAL A 231 1.22 -13.60 20.38
C VAL A 231 0.14 -12.53 20.61
N LEU A 232 -1.13 -12.94 20.58
CA LEU A 232 -2.25 -12.02 20.78
C LEU A 232 -2.29 -11.47 22.21
N GLU A 233 -2.05 -12.30 23.22
CA GLU A 233 -2.04 -11.87 24.62
C GLU A 233 -0.96 -10.80 24.88
N VAL A 234 0.27 -11.05 24.45
CA VAL A 234 1.40 -10.12 24.63
C VAL A 234 1.15 -8.80 23.91
N ALA A 235 0.66 -8.85 22.68
CA ALA A 235 0.32 -7.66 21.91
C ALA A 235 -0.81 -6.85 22.59
N ARG A 236 -1.90 -7.51 23.04
CA ARG A 236 -2.99 -6.85 23.80
C ARG A 236 -2.49 -6.19 25.08
N ARG A 237 -1.67 -6.89 25.86
CA ARG A 237 -1.09 -6.35 27.10
C ARG A 237 -0.23 -5.12 26.82
N THR A 238 0.52 -5.13 25.72
CA THR A 238 1.36 -4.00 25.32
C THR A 238 0.51 -2.79 24.93
N LEU A 239 -0.53 -2.99 24.12
CA LEU A 239 -1.48 -1.92 23.75
C LEU A 239 -2.15 -1.31 25.00
N ALA A 240 -2.54 -2.13 25.97
CA ALA A 240 -3.21 -1.69 27.20
C ALA A 240 -2.37 -0.73 28.06
N ALA A 241 -1.05 -0.64 27.84
CA ALA A 241 -0.18 0.34 28.50
C ALA A 241 -0.47 1.80 28.09
N ARG A 242 -1.18 2.02 26.97
CA ARG A 242 -1.58 3.35 26.48
C ARG A 242 -3.11 3.41 26.30
N PRO A 243 -3.88 3.64 27.37
CA PRO A 243 -5.35 3.57 27.33
C PRO A 243 -6.02 4.64 26.45
N ARG A 244 -5.28 5.67 26.00
CA ARG A 244 -5.75 6.66 25.02
C ARG A 244 -5.75 6.14 23.58
N VAL A 245 -5.18 4.96 23.34
CA VAL A 245 -5.17 4.29 22.04
C VAL A 245 -6.35 3.31 22.01
N GLU A 246 -7.38 3.67 21.24
CA GLU A 246 -8.59 2.87 21.09
C GLU A 246 -8.38 1.82 19.98
N VAL A 247 -8.25 0.56 20.36
CA VAL A 247 -8.01 -0.53 19.39
C VAL A 247 -9.31 -0.90 18.68
N ASP A 248 -9.32 -0.80 17.36
CA ASP A 248 -10.44 -1.28 16.52
C ASP A 248 -10.37 -2.79 16.33
N TYR A 249 -9.18 -3.28 15.95
CA TYR A 249 -8.90 -4.70 15.92
C TYR A 249 -7.41 -4.97 16.19
N LEU A 250 -7.17 -6.18 16.68
CA LEU A 250 -5.85 -6.81 16.76
C LEU A 250 -6.07 -8.27 16.40
N GLU A 251 -5.58 -8.67 15.23
CA GLU A 251 -5.82 -9.99 14.65
C GLU A 251 -4.54 -10.64 14.16
N LEU A 252 -4.45 -11.95 14.35
CA LEU A 252 -3.40 -12.79 13.78
C LEU A 252 -4.02 -13.65 12.68
N ARG A 253 -3.48 -13.57 11.48
CA ARG A 253 -3.99 -14.23 10.27
C ARG A 253 -2.86 -14.96 9.53
N GLY A 254 -3.22 -15.80 8.56
CA GLY A 254 -2.27 -16.29 7.56
C GLY A 254 -1.71 -15.14 6.70
N THR A 255 -0.66 -15.42 5.91
CA THR A 255 -0.07 -14.43 4.98
C THR A 255 -1.03 -14.03 3.85
N ASP A 256 -2.05 -14.85 3.58
CA ASP A 256 -3.16 -14.58 2.67
C ASP A 256 -4.39 -13.94 3.36
N LEU A 257 -4.27 -13.61 4.64
CA LEU A 257 -5.33 -13.13 5.53
C LEU A 257 -6.46 -14.13 5.83
N GLY A 258 -6.28 -15.40 5.48
CA GLY A 258 -7.08 -16.50 5.99
C GLY A 258 -6.79 -16.82 7.47
N PRO A 259 -7.33 -17.94 7.98
CA PRO A 259 -7.02 -18.41 9.33
C PRO A 259 -5.51 -18.56 9.56
N ALA A 260 -5.02 -18.14 10.73
CA ALA A 260 -3.60 -18.31 11.07
C ALA A 260 -3.24 -19.81 11.15
N PRO A 261 -2.07 -20.21 10.62
CA PRO A 261 -1.61 -21.59 10.74
C PRO A 261 -1.18 -21.91 12.19
N VAL A 262 -1.10 -23.20 12.52
CA VAL A 262 -0.54 -23.67 13.80
C VAL A 262 0.99 -23.48 13.83
N ASP A 263 1.65 -23.83 12.74
CA ASP A 263 3.09 -23.69 12.51
C ASP A 263 3.32 -23.00 11.16
N GLY A 264 4.24 -22.03 11.09
CA GLY A 264 4.61 -21.35 9.84
C GLY A 264 4.43 -19.82 9.87
N GLU A 265 4.45 -19.20 8.68
CA GLU A 265 4.34 -17.76 8.55
C GLU A 265 2.91 -17.25 8.75
N ALA A 266 2.79 -16.17 9.51
CA ALA A 266 1.55 -15.48 9.83
C ALA A 266 1.76 -13.97 9.77
N ARG A 267 0.65 -13.23 9.87
CA ARG A 267 0.65 -11.77 9.94
C ARG A 267 -0.15 -11.31 11.15
N LEU A 268 0.47 -10.49 12.00
CA LEU A 268 -0.22 -9.80 13.09
C LEU A 268 -0.56 -8.39 12.61
N LEU A 269 -1.84 -8.02 12.67
CA LEU A 269 -2.36 -6.74 12.18
C LEU A 269 -3.05 -5.99 13.32
N VAL A 270 -2.89 -4.67 13.34
CA VAL A 270 -3.56 -3.78 14.28
C VAL A 270 -4.12 -2.55 13.56
N ALA A 271 -5.32 -2.15 13.95
CA ALA A 271 -5.84 -0.83 13.68
C ALA A 271 -6.33 -0.20 14.99
N ALA A 272 -6.06 1.10 15.17
CA ALA A 272 -6.45 1.82 16.36
C ALA A 272 -6.68 3.31 16.07
N ARG A 273 -7.49 3.98 16.88
CA ARG A 273 -7.63 5.44 16.90
C ARG A 273 -6.79 6.04 18.01
N VAL A 274 -6.12 7.15 17.70
CA VAL A 274 -5.43 8.01 18.66
C VAL A 274 -5.98 9.41 18.49
N GLY A 275 -6.84 9.84 19.43
CA GLY A 275 -7.73 10.96 19.19
C GLY A 275 -8.68 10.69 18.02
N SER A 276 -8.74 11.59 17.04
CA SER A 276 -9.52 11.40 15.81
C SER A 276 -8.76 10.66 14.70
N THR A 277 -7.46 10.41 14.87
CA THR A 277 -6.61 9.84 13.81
C THR A 277 -6.62 8.32 13.89
N ARG A 278 -7.06 7.66 12.83
CA ARG A 278 -7.01 6.19 12.71
C ARG A 278 -5.70 5.74 12.06
N LEU A 279 -4.98 4.87 12.75
CA LEU A 279 -3.69 4.32 12.36
C LEU A 279 -3.82 2.81 12.13
N ILE A 280 -3.01 2.30 11.21
CA ILE A 280 -2.89 0.87 10.94
C ILE A 280 -1.42 0.48 10.92
N ASP A 281 -1.12 -0.74 11.35
CA ASP A 281 0.21 -1.32 11.25
C ASP A 281 0.12 -2.86 11.25
N ASN A 282 1.18 -3.52 10.81
CA ASN A 282 1.26 -4.98 10.83
C ASN A 282 2.73 -5.47 10.81
N VAL A 283 2.94 -6.73 11.18
CA VAL A 283 4.25 -7.39 11.13
C VAL A 283 4.11 -8.86 10.77
N GLY A 284 5.13 -9.43 10.12
CA GLY A 284 5.26 -10.88 9.96
C GLY A 284 5.54 -11.56 11.30
N VAL A 285 4.95 -12.74 11.50
CA VAL A 285 5.16 -13.57 12.68
C VAL A 285 5.46 -14.98 12.21
N LEU A 286 6.46 -15.63 12.83
CA LEU A 286 6.76 -17.03 12.61
C LEU A 286 6.22 -17.83 13.79
N LEU A 287 5.30 -18.75 13.54
CA LEU A 287 4.58 -19.50 14.57
C LEU A 287 5.17 -20.89 14.78
N GLY A 288 5.19 -21.31 16.05
CA GLY A 288 5.48 -22.68 16.46
C GLY A 288 6.88 -23.17 16.11
N LYS A 289 6.99 -24.41 15.62
CA LYS A 289 8.28 -25.06 15.31
C LYS A 289 9.02 -24.43 14.13
N ALA A 290 8.31 -23.69 13.28
CA ALA A 290 8.93 -22.98 12.16
C ALA A 290 9.97 -21.95 12.64
N VAL A 291 9.87 -21.48 13.89
CA VAL A 291 10.86 -20.57 14.52
C VAL A 291 12.25 -21.20 14.62
N GLU A 292 12.37 -22.52 14.74
CA GLU A 292 13.65 -23.23 14.87
C GLU A 292 14.37 -23.37 13.51
N HIS A 293 13.61 -23.34 12.42
CA HIS A 293 14.10 -23.42 11.05
C HIS A 293 13.40 -22.36 10.20
N PRO A 294 13.73 -21.07 10.37
CA PRO A 294 13.20 -20.04 9.49
C PRO A 294 13.59 -20.42 8.07
N SER A 295 12.61 -20.74 7.24
CA SER A 295 12.82 -21.00 5.82
C SER A 295 13.39 -19.75 5.19
N VAL A 296 14.71 -19.70 5.03
CA VAL A 296 15.36 -18.75 4.13
C VAL A 296 15.09 -19.28 2.73
N GLU A 297 13.91 -19.01 2.18
CA GLU A 297 13.77 -19.10 0.73
C GLU A 297 14.63 -17.98 0.15
N PRO A 298 15.65 -18.29 -0.68
CA PRO A 298 16.29 -17.27 -1.46
C PRO A 298 15.21 -16.72 -2.39
N ASP A 299 14.99 -15.40 -2.36
CA ASP A 299 14.24 -14.66 -3.36
C ASP A 299 14.67 -15.20 -4.73
N ALA A 300 13.82 -16.01 -5.36
CA ALA A 300 14.10 -16.62 -6.64
C ALA A 300 14.09 -15.48 -7.66
N GLY A 301 15.27 -14.88 -7.80
CA GLY A 301 15.64 -14.04 -8.91
C GLY A 301 15.75 -14.91 -10.15
N GLU A 302 14.61 -15.10 -10.82
CA GLU A 302 14.51 -15.25 -12.27
C GLU A 302 13.53 -14.20 -12.82
#